data_AF-A0A1F8T7B5-F1
#
_entry.id   AF-A0A1F8T7B5-F1
#
_cell.length_a   1.000
_cell.length_b   1.000
_cell.length_c   1.000
_cell.angle_alpha   90.00
_cell.angle_beta   90.00
_cell.angle_gamma   90.00
#
_symmetry.space_group_name_H-M   'P 1'
#
loop_
_entity.id
_entity.type
_entity.pdbx_description
1 polymer ?
#
loop_
_entity_poly.entity_id
_entity_poly.type
_entity_poly.pdbx_seq_one_letter_code
_entity_poly.pdbx_strand_id
1 'polypeptide(L)' 'MAKILDPVCDMIVDVDEQRGKGLTSDLDGKTYAFCGPGCKKTFDKDPGRFAAKVDQWRSAQPPA' A
#
# COMPACT_ATOMS: atom_id res chain seq x y z
N MET A 1 -7.12 -7.33 -10.49
CA MET A 1 -5.71 -7.28 -10.07
C MET A 1 -5.30 -5.83 -9.95
N ALA A 2 -5.77 -5.20 -8.88
CA ALA A 2 -5.39 -3.83 -8.57
C ALA A 2 -3.95 -3.85 -8.05
N LYS A 3 -3.06 -3.11 -8.71
CA LYS A 3 -1.67 -2.97 -8.26
C LYS A 3 -1.51 -1.67 -7.48
N ILE A 4 -0.66 -1.70 -6.46
CA ILE A 4 -0.33 -0.50 -5.68
C ILE A 4 1.14 -0.51 -5.28
N LEU A 5 1.70 0.68 -5.10
CA LEU A 5 3.03 0.86 -4.53
C LEU A 5 3.00 0.54 -3.03
N ASP A 6 3.87 -0.36 -2.58
CA ASP A 6 4.24 -0.49 -1.17
C ASP A 6 5.04 0.77 -0.78
N PRO A 7 4.52 1.65 0.09
CA PRO A 7 5.17 2.90 0.40
C PRO A 7 6.45 2.76 1.22
N VAL A 8 6.71 1.58 1.80
CA VAL A 8 7.89 1.33 2.63
C VAL A 8 9.10 0.97 1.77
N CYS A 9 8.91 0.17 0.72
CA CYS A 9 10.00 -0.39 -0.09
C CYS A 9 9.94 -0.05 -1.59
N ASP A 10 8.93 0.71 -2.03
CA ASP A 10 8.70 1.09 -3.42
C ASP A 10 8.41 -0.07 -4.39
N MET A 11 8.03 -1.23 -3.85
CA MET A 11 7.65 -2.39 -4.65
C MET A 11 6.19 -2.29 -5.10
N ILE A 12 5.91 -2.54 -6.37
CA ILE A 12 4.54 -2.68 -6.85
C ILE A 12 4.02 -4.08 -6.49
N VAL A 13 2.93 -4.14 -5.75
CA VAL A 13 2.29 -5.39 -5.29
C VAL A 13 0.85 -5.47 -5.76
N ASP A 14 0.34 -6.69 -5.90
CA ASP A 14 -1.08 -6.93 -6.19
C ASP A 14 -1.90 -6.90 -4.89
N VAL A 15 -2.92 -6.04 -4.83
CA VAL A 15 -3.75 -5.82 -3.66
C VAL A 15 -4.59 -7.05 -3.32
N ASP A 16 -5.11 -7.76 -4.32
CA ASP A 16 -5.95 -8.95 -4.11
C ASP A 16 -5.10 -10.08 -3.51
N GLU A 17 -3.88 -10.27 -4.02
CA GLU A 17 -2.93 -11.23 -3.48
C GLU A 17 -2.54 -10.90 -2.04
N GLN A 18 -2.19 -9.63 -1.75
CA GLN A 18 -1.80 -9.23 -0.40
C GLN A 18 -2.97 -9.29 0.58
N ARG A 19 -4.20 -9.02 0.13
CA ARG A 19 -5.41 -9.16 0.94
C ARG A 19 -5.59 -10.62 1.39
N GLY A 20 -5.40 -11.59 0.50
CA GLY A 20 -5.43 -13.02 0.85
C GLY A 20 -4.35 -13.42 1.86
N LYS A 21 -3.23 -12.69 1.90
CA LYS A 21 -2.13 -12.89 2.85
C LYS A 21 -2.26 -12.08 4.15
N GLY A 22 -3.29 -11.24 4.30
CA GLY A 22 -3.43 -10.32 5.44
C GLY A 22 -2.37 -9.21 5.46
N LEU A 23 -1.76 -8.91 4.31
CA LEU A 23 -0.73 -7.89 4.12
C LEU A 23 -1.30 -6.59 3.57
N THR A 24 -2.50 -6.24 4.02
CA THR A 24 -3.19 -4.98 3.68
C THR A 24 -3.57 -4.21 4.94
N SER A 25 -3.66 -2.89 4.81
CA SER A 25 -4.20 -1.99 5.86
C SER A 25 -5.13 -1.00 5.20
N ASP A 26 -6.23 -0.67 5.87
CA ASP A 26 -7.17 0.36 5.42
C ASP A 26 -6.99 1.62 6.28
N LEU A 27 -6.75 2.77 5.64
CA LEU A 27 -6.52 4.05 6.30
C LEU A 27 -7.20 5.16 5.49
N ASP A 28 -8.02 5.99 6.15
CA ASP A 28 -8.76 7.09 5.52
C ASP A 28 -9.58 6.65 4.29
N GLY A 29 -10.17 5.45 4.34
CA GLY A 29 -10.95 4.88 3.23
C GLY A 29 -10.10 4.41 2.04
N LYS A 30 -8.79 4.29 2.21
CA LYS A 30 -7.84 3.82 1.19
C LYS A 30 -7.22 2.50 1.63
N THR A 31 -7.20 1.53 0.73
CA THR A 31 -6.52 0.26 0.95
C THR A 31 -5.05 0.36 0.54
N TYR A 32 -4.16 -0.01 1.46
CA TYR A 32 -2.72 -0.13 1.28
C TYR A 32 -2.36 -1.61 1.25
N ALA A 33 -1.36 -1.97 0.45
CA ALA A 33 -0.84 -3.33 0.38
C ALA A 33 0.68 -3.32 0.53
N PHE A 34 1.22 -4.37 1.14
CA PHE A 34 2.62 -4.48 1.51
C PHE A 34 3.24 -5.75 0.93
N CYS A 35 4.49 -5.69 0.50
CA CYS A 35 5.20 -6.85 -0.05
C CYS A 35 5.46 -7.94 1.00
N GLY A 36 5.36 -7.58 2.29
CA GLY A 36 5.61 -8.49 3.40
C GLY A 36 5.23 -7.90 4.76
N PRO A 37 5.25 -8.75 5.82
CA PRO A 37 4.85 -8.35 7.17
C PRO A 37 5.77 -7.27 7.78
N GLY A 38 7.04 -7.22 7.37
CA GLY A 38 7.98 -6.18 7.79
C GLY A 38 7.59 -4.78 7.29
N CYS A 39 7.16 -4.67 6.03
CA CYS A 39 6.65 -3.42 5.46
C CYS A 39 5.35 -3.01 6.15
N LYS A 40 4.38 -3.95 6.32
CA LYS A 40 3.14 -3.67 7.06
C LYS A 40 3.42 -3.12 8.46
N LYS A 41 4.28 -3.78 9.23
CA LYS A 41 4.64 -3.34 10.59
C LYS A 41 5.34 -1.98 10.62
N THR A 42 6.11 -1.66 9.57
CA THR A 42 6.77 -0.35 9.44
C THR A 42 5.75 0.74 9.14
N PHE A 43 4.80 0.44 8.24
CA PHE A 43 3.68 1.34 7.95
C PHE A 43 2.82 1.58 9.19
N ASP A 44 2.46 0.53 9.94
CA ASP A 44 1.62 0.63 11.13
C ASP A 44 2.24 1.51 12.24
N LYS A 45 3.57 1.71 12.24
CA LYS A 45 4.26 2.59 13.20
C LYS A 45 4.13 4.08 12.85
N ASP A 46 4.11 4.42 11.57
CA ASP A 46 4.05 5.81 11.10
C ASP A 46 3.28 5.90 9.76
N PRO A 47 1.97 5.62 9.78
CA PRO A 47 1.19 5.53 8.55
C PRO A 47 1.10 6.87 7.82
N GLY A 48 1.14 8.00 8.55
CA GLY A 48 1.07 9.34 7.97
C GLY A 48 2.25 9.66 7.06
N ARG A 49 3.46 9.21 7.40
CA ARG A 49 4.65 9.40 6.56
C ARG A 49 4.56 8.64 5.24
N PHE A 50 3.90 7.49 5.23
CA PHE A 50 3.83 6.59 4.06
C PHE A 50 2.60 6.83 3.19
N ALA A 51 1.49 7.30 3.78
CA ALA A 51 0.23 7.57 3.07
C ALA A 51 0.41 8.53 1.88
N ALA A 52 1.17 9.61 2.07
CA ALA A 52 1.43 10.61 1.03
C ALA A 52 2.10 10.01 -0.23
N LYS A 53 2.94 8.98 -0.05
CA LYS A 53 3.67 8.34 -1.15
C LYS A 53 2.75 7.49 -2.02
N VAL A 54 1.87 6.72 -1.39
CA VAL A 54 0.85 5.93 -2.10
C VAL A 54 -0.13 6.85 -2.80
N ASP A 55 -0.55 7.94 -2.16
CA ASP A 55 -1.43 8.93 -2.78
C ASP A 55 -0.82 9.54 -4.03
N GLN A 56 0.45 9.96 -3.96
CA GLN A 56 1.16 10.48 -5.13
C GLN A 56 1.23 9.44 -6.26
N TRP A 57 1.53 8.18 -5.94
CA TRP A 57 1.56 7.10 -6.93
C TRP A 57 0.19 6.85 -7.57
N ARG A 58 -0.88 6.86 -6.76
CA ARG A 58 -2.26 6.70 -7.25
C ARG A 58 -2.71 7.87 -8.10
N SER A 59 -2.34 9.11 -7.75
CA SER A 59 -2.62 10.28 -8.59
C SER A 59 -1.86 10.27 -9.91
N ALA A 60 -0.68 9.63 -9.96
CA ALA A 60 0.10 9.48 -11.17
C ALA A 60 -0.43 8.35 -12.09
N GLN A 61 -1.22 7.42 -11.57
CA GLN A 61 -1.92 6.43 -12.39
C GLN A 61 -3.33 6.93 -12.68
N PRO A 62 -3.62 7.41 -13.91
CA PRO A 62 -4.97 7.83 -14.25
C PRO A 62 -5.93 6.66 -14.02
N PRO A 63 -7.15 6.92 -13.50
CA PRO A 63 -8.17 5.89 -13.46
C PRO A 63 -8.43 5.43 -14.90
N ALA A 64 -8.17 4.15 -15.16
CA ALA A 64 -8.52 3.51 -16.42
C ALA A 64 -10.03 3.47 -16.62
#